data_AF-A0A134A025-F1
#
_entry.id   AF-A0A134A025-F1
#
_cell.length_a   1.000
_cell.length_b   1.000
_cell.length_c   1.000
_cell.angle_alpha   90.00
_cell.angle_beta   90.00
_cell.angle_gamma   90.00
#
_symmetry.space_group_name_H-M   'P 1'
#
loop_
_entity.id
_entity.type
_entity.pdbx_description
1 polymer ?
#
loop_
_entity_poly.entity_id
_entity_poly.type
_entity_poly.pdbx_seq_one_letter_code
_entity_poly.pdbx_strand_id
1 'polypeptide(L)'
;MTVKKIKGILLLIFVIVVVYIINQIAFFHDKEFERAVRDTLSSQYMDYTTKRDKPIFGIIWKKDLEKIVILSLNVREYHVKNISDIRYFKNTKAIWIIYRGAYEGDTSIYEEENLLNNIYVAKNFKNLNMISLYHVKVNKDIKVMFPNVDVFIE
;
A
#
# COMPACT_ATOMS: atom_id res chain seq x y z
N MET A 1 -40.86 25.67 7.22
CA MET A 1 -39.74 25.54 6.25
C MET A 1 -40.31 25.15 4.90
N THR A 2 -39.98 25.83 3.78
CA THR A 2 -40.58 25.54 2.47
C THR A 2 -40.07 24.21 1.87
N VAL A 3 -40.89 23.52 1.08
CA VAL A 3 -40.54 22.22 0.44
C VAL A 3 -39.21 22.30 -0.34
N LYS A 4 -38.95 23.43 -1.01
CA LYS A 4 -37.67 23.69 -1.70
C LYS A 4 -36.47 23.73 -0.73
N LYS A 5 -36.62 24.34 0.46
CA LYS A 5 -35.56 24.38 1.49
C LYS A 5 -35.30 22.99 2.08
N ILE A 6 -36.34 22.17 2.30
CA ILE A 6 -36.19 20.77 2.76
C ILE A 6 -35.42 19.94 1.73
N LYS A 7 -35.78 20.03 0.44
CA LYS A 7 -35.06 19.34 -0.64
C LYS A 7 -33.60 19.77 -0.74
N GLY A 8 -33.31 21.07 -0.56
CA GLY A 8 -31.94 21.59 -0.55
C GLY A 8 -31.10 21.05 0.60
N ILE A 9 -31.65 20.98 1.81
CA ILE A 9 -30.97 20.41 2.99
C ILE A 9 -30.71 18.92 2.79
N LEU A 10 -31.70 18.16 2.28
CA LEU A 10 -31.54 16.72 2.02
C LEU A 10 -30.46 16.45 0.96
N LEU A 11 -30.40 17.26 -0.10
CA LEU A 11 -29.35 17.15 -1.12
C LEU A 11 -27.97 17.42 -0.53
N LEU A 12 -27.83 18.44 0.32
CA LEU A 12 -26.56 18.74 0.99
C LEU A 12 -26.11 17.58 1.87
N ILE A 13 -27.02 17.02 2.69
CA ILE A 13 -26.73 15.84 3.53
C ILE A 13 -26.29 14.67 2.66
N PHE A 14 -26.98 14.40 1.56
CA PHE A 14 -26.63 13.32 0.63
C PHE A 14 -25.22 13.50 0.07
N VAL A 15 -24.86 14.70 -0.39
CA VAL A 15 -23.51 15.01 -0.90
C VAL A 15 -22.46 14.79 0.18
N ILE A 16 -22.70 15.25 1.41
CA ILE A 16 -21.79 15.04 2.54
C ILE A 16 -21.56 13.55 2.81
N VAL A 17 -22.64 12.75 2.81
CA VAL A 17 -22.55 11.29 3.02
C VAL A 17 -21.77 10.62 1.89
N VAL A 18 -22.01 10.98 0.63
CA VAL A 18 -21.27 10.44 -0.52
C VAL A 18 -19.79 10.78 -0.43
N VAL A 19 -19.44 12.04 -0.15
CA VAL A 19 -18.05 12.46 0.03
C VAL A 19 -17.39 11.72 1.19
N TYR A 20 -18.10 11.55 2.30
CA TYR A 20 -17.62 10.78 3.44
C TYR A 20 -17.30 9.32 3.05
N ILE A 21 -18.22 8.64 2.35
CA ILE A 21 -18.03 7.26 1.90
C ILE A 21 -16.84 7.16 0.94
N ILE A 22 -16.78 8.02 -0.08
CA ILE A 22 -15.68 8.04 -1.07
C ILE A 22 -14.33 8.25 -0.36
N ASN A 23 -14.28 9.10 0.67
CA ASN A 23 -13.06 9.31 1.45
C ASN A 23 -12.60 8.07 2.23
N GLN A 24 -13.46 7.07 2.47
CA GLN A 24 -13.07 5.81 3.10
C GLN A 24 -12.50 4.78 2.09
N ILE A 25 -12.60 5.04 0.79
CA ILE A 25 -12.12 4.14 -0.27
C ILE A 25 -10.63 4.38 -0.53
N ALA A 26 -9.86 3.30 -0.64
CA ALA A 26 -8.48 3.34 -1.06
C ALA A 26 -8.40 3.36 -2.59
N PHE A 27 -7.90 4.46 -3.15
CA PHE A 27 -7.60 4.58 -4.58
C PHE A 27 -6.11 4.42 -4.79
N PHE A 28 -5.72 3.55 -5.70
CA PHE A 28 -4.34 3.26 -6.05
C PHE A 28 -3.96 3.95 -7.35
N HIS A 29 -2.85 4.67 -7.34
CA HIS A 29 -2.29 5.34 -8.52
C HIS A 29 -1.63 4.33 -9.46
N ASP A 30 -1.03 3.29 -8.89
CA ASP A 30 -0.45 2.18 -9.63
C ASP A 30 -1.42 1.00 -9.64
N LYS A 31 -1.88 0.64 -10.85
CA LYS A 31 -2.80 -0.49 -11.05
C LYS A 31 -2.16 -1.83 -10.70
N GLU A 32 -0.85 -1.94 -10.83
CA GLU A 32 -0.14 -3.16 -10.46
C GLU A 32 -0.02 -3.29 -8.95
N PHE A 33 0.13 -2.17 -8.24
CA PHE A 33 0.07 -2.20 -6.79
C PHE A 33 -1.35 -2.54 -6.31
N GLU A 34 -2.37 -1.98 -6.95
CA GLU A 34 -3.77 -2.36 -6.68
C GLU A 34 -3.98 -3.85 -6.91
N ARG A 35 -3.48 -4.41 -8.02
CA ARG A 35 -3.58 -5.83 -8.35
C ARG A 35 -2.90 -6.68 -7.28
N ALA A 36 -1.70 -6.31 -6.83
CA ALA A 36 -1.03 -6.99 -5.73
C ALA A 36 -1.89 -7.00 -4.46
N VAL A 37 -2.44 -5.85 -4.06
CA VAL A 37 -3.33 -5.76 -2.90
C VAL A 37 -4.56 -6.65 -3.07
N ARG A 38 -5.21 -6.62 -4.23
CA ARG A 38 -6.40 -7.44 -4.50
C ARG A 38 -6.11 -8.93 -4.39
N ASP A 39 -4.92 -9.35 -4.82
CA ASP A 39 -4.53 -10.75 -4.86
C ASP A 39 -4.02 -11.28 -3.52
N THR A 40 -3.40 -10.44 -2.68
CA THR A 40 -2.63 -10.92 -1.51
C THR A 40 -3.08 -10.38 -0.16
N LEU A 41 -4.05 -9.44 -0.13
CA LEU A 41 -4.55 -8.88 1.12
C LEU A 41 -5.36 -9.94 1.91
N SER A 42 -4.92 -10.23 3.13
CA SER A 42 -5.59 -11.09 4.12
C SER A 42 -6.03 -10.28 5.35
N SER A 43 -6.35 -10.94 6.47
CA SER A 43 -6.86 -10.27 7.67
C SER A 43 -5.86 -9.31 8.32
N GLN A 44 -4.61 -9.76 8.51
CA GLN A 44 -3.54 -8.99 9.17
C GLN A 44 -2.26 -8.91 8.32
N TYR A 45 -2.24 -9.57 7.16
CA TYR A 45 -1.06 -9.68 6.30
C TYR A 45 -1.42 -9.31 4.87
N MET A 46 -0.53 -8.60 4.19
CA MET A 46 -0.47 -8.61 2.74
C MET A 46 0.77 -9.43 2.39
N ASP A 47 0.58 -10.66 1.94
CA ASP A 47 1.64 -11.66 1.82
C ASP A 47 1.89 -12.04 0.37
N TYR A 48 3.07 -11.71 -0.17
CA TYR A 48 3.40 -12.06 -1.54
C TYR A 48 3.50 -13.58 -1.79
N THR A 49 3.65 -14.38 -0.74
CA THR A 49 3.70 -15.85 -0.82
C THR A 49 2.31 -16.49 -0.77
N THR A 50 1.32 -15.77 -0.22
CA THR A 50 -0.02 -16.30 0.02
C THR A 50 -1.05 -15.48 -0.76
N LYS A 51 -1.46 -16.00 -1.91
CA LYS A 51 -2.56 -15.42 -2.69
C LYS A 51 -3.92 -15.86 -2.17
N ARG A 52 -4.90 -14.99 -2.31
CA ARG A 52 -6.31 -15.31 -2.12
C ARG A 52 -6.77 -16.26 -3.23
N ASP A 53 -7.67 -17.19 -2.91
CA ASP A 53 -8.34 -18.04 -3.91
C ASP A 53 -9.04 -17.23 -4.99
N LYS A 54 -9.56 -16.06 -4.60
CA LYS A 54 -10.17 -15.08 -5.49
C LYS A 54 -9.71 -13.68 -5.10
N PRO A 55 -9.32 -12.85 -6.09
CA PRO A 55 -8.95 -11.48 -5.82
C PRO A 55 -10.13 -10.69 -5.26
N ILE A 56 -9.84 -9.59 -4.57
CA ILE A 56 -10.87 -8.65 -4.16
C ILE A 56 -11.46 -8.03 -5.45
N PHE A 57 -12.73 -8.29 -5.74
CA PHE A 57 -13.43 -7.74 -6.92
C PHE A 57 -14.09 -6.38 -6.66
N GLY A 58 -14.22 -5.96 -5.40
CA GLY A 58 -14.97 -4.77 -4.99
C GLY A 58 -14.12 -3.60 -4.51
N ILE A 59 -14.75 -2.73 -3.73
CA ILE A 59 -14.12 -1.60 -3.05
C ILE A 59 -13.07 -2.11 -2.06
N ILE A 60 -11.88 -1.52 -2.11
CA ILE A 60 -10.86 -1.67 -1.06
C ILE A 60 -11.07 -0.54 -0.07
N TRP A 61 -11.43 -0.87 1.17
CA TRP A 61 -11.63 0.13 2.21
C TRP A 61 -10.32 0.42 2.92
N LYS A 62 -10.05 1.71 3.21
CA LYS A 62 -8.86 2.11 3.98
C LYS A 62 -8.75 1.39 5.31
N LYS A 63 -9.88 1.21 6.01
CA LYS A 63 -9.95 0.49 7.29
C LYS A 63 -9.43 -0.96 7.22
N ASP A 64 -9.48 -1.60 6.05
CA ASP A 64 -9.01 -2.97 5.89
C ASP A 64 -7.50 -2.99 5.68
N LEU A 65 -6.95 -2.00 4.97
CA LEU A 65 -5.51 -1.79 4.83
C LEU A 65 -4.86 -1.35 6.15
N GLU A 66 -5.60 -0.60 6.97
CA GLU A 66 -5.17 -0.21 8.32
C GLU A 66 -5.07 -1.39 9.30
N LYS A 67 -5.62 -2.57 9.00
CA LYS A 67 -5.46 -3.77 9.86
C LYS A 67 -4.16 -4.51 9.61
N ILE A 68 -3.47 -4.20 8.52
CA ILE A 68 -2.30 -4.92 8.09
C ILE A 68 -1.11 -4.60 9.00
N VAL A 69 -0.50 -5.68 9.48
CA VAL A 69 0.65 -5.66 10.39
C VAL A 69 1.93 -5.93 9.62
N ILE A 70 1.89 -6.77 8.59
CA ILE A 70 3.02 -7.02 7.70
C ILE A 70 2.56 -6.81 6.26
N LEU A 71 3.26 -5.93 5.55
CA LEU A 71 3.09 -5.72 4.12
C LEU A 71 4.30 -6.31 3.42
N SER A 72 4.03 -7.22 2.49
CA SER A 72 5.07 -7.77 1.62
C SER A 72 4.60 -7.76 0.17
N LEU A 73 5.46 -7.28 -0.72
CA LEU A 73 5.14 -6.98 -2.11
C LEU A 73 6.19 -7.58 -3.03
N ASN A 74 5.75 -8.48 -3.92
CA ASN A 74 6.59 -9.04 -4.98
C ASN A 74 6.56 -8.14 -6.22
N VAL A 75 7.53 -7.24 -6.34
CA VAL A 75 7.60 -6.28 -7.46
C VAL A 75 7.99 -6.95 -8.77
N ARG A 76 8.56 -8.16 -8.74
CA ARG A 76 8.83 -8.92 -9.98
C ARG A 76 7.56 -9.43 -10.63
N GLU A 77 6.65 -9.97 -9.83
CA GLU A 77 5.41 -10.57 -10.32
C GLU A 77 4.39 -9.51 -10.73
N TYR A 78 4.27 -8.49 -9.90
CA TYR A 78 3.28 -7.44 -10.13
C TYR A 78 3.83 -6.32 -11.02
N HIS A 79 5.15 -6.15 -11.14
CA HIS A 79 5.77 -5.03 -11.88
C HIS A 79 5.32 -3.67 -11.34
N VAL A 80 5.17 -3.55 -10.02
CA VAL A 80 4.79 -2.31 -9.33
C VAL A 80 5.87 -1.26 -9.55
N LYS A 81 5.44 -0.07 -9.98
CA LYS A 81 6.32 1.07 -10.26
C LYS A 81 6.20 2.20 -9.27
N ASN A 82 5.11 2.25 -8.50
CA ASN A 82 4.88 3.30 -7.53
C ASN A 82 4.11 2.77 -6.31
N ILE A 83 4.73 2.84 -5.13
CA ILE A 83 4.11 2.45 -3.86
C ILE A 83 3.58 3.64 -3.05
N SER A 84 3.27 4.78 -3.66
CA SER A 84 2.75 5.97 -2.95
C SER A 84 1.52 5.68 -2.06
N ASP A 85 0.68 4.73 -2.49
CA ASP A 85 -0.52 4.32 -1.77
C ASP A 85 -0.26 3.39 -0.59
N ILE A 86 1.02 3.11 -0.28
CA ILE A 86 1.41 2.46 0.98
C ILE A 86 0.91 3.27 2.18
N ARG A 87 0.64 4.57 2.01
CA ARG A 87 0.02 5.47 2.98
C ARG A 87 -1.29 4.97 3.61
N TYR A 88 -1.98 4.02 3.01
CA TYR A 88 -3.18 3.42 3.58
C TYR A 88 -2.88 2.36 4.65
N PHE A 89 -1.64 1.86 4.74
CA PHE A 89 -1.22 0.78 5.63
C PHE A 89 -0.60 1.29 6.94
N LYS A 90 -1.24 2.28 7.58
CA LYS A 90 -0.64 3.10 8.65
C LYS A 90 -0.22 2.34 9.92
N ASN A 91 -0.74 1.13 10.14
CA ASN A 91 -0.45 0.32 11.33
C ASN A 91 0.57 -0.80 11.08
N THR A 92 1.10 -0.90 9.86
CA THR A 92 2.11 -1.88 9.48
C THR A 92 3.36 -1.76 10.34
N LYS A 93 3.86 -2.90 10.81
CA LYS A 93 5.11 -3.06 11.56
C LYS A 93 6.29 -3.32 10.64
N ALA A 94 6.08 -4.13 9.60
CA ALA A 94 7.14 -4.52 8.69
C ALA A 94 6.71 -4.35 7.23
N ILE A 95 7.57 -3.72 6.43
CA ILE A 95 7.39 -3.50 4.98
C ILE A 95 8.49 -4.28 4.24
N TRP A 96 8.10 -5.19 3.36
CA TRP A 96 9.01 -6.05 2.61
C TRP A 96 8.76 -5.82 1.12
N ILE A 97 9.68 -5.17 0.42
CA ILE A 97 9.59 -4.94 -1.02
C ILE A 97 10.63 -5.84 -1.69
N ILE A 98 10.15 -6.82 -2.46
CA ILE A 98 10.95 -7.97 -2.86
C ILE A 98 10.90 -8.14 -4.36
N TYR A 99 12.07 -8.18 -4.97
CA TYR A 99 12.27 -8.72 -6.30
C TYR A 99 12.85 -10.12 -6.17
N ARG A 100 11.99 -11.14 -6.16
CA ARG A 100 12.45 -12.51 -5.98
C ARG A 100 13.10 -13.02 -7.26
N GLY A 101 14.34 -13.49 -7.19
CA GLY A 101 15.07 -14.06 -8.33
C GLY A 101 14.28 -15.11 -9.13
N ALA A 102 14.53 -15.18 -10.43
CA ALA A 102 13.96 -16.15 -11.37
C ALA A 102 14.33 -17.59 -11.07
N TYR A 103 15.53 -17.76 -10.54
CA TYR A 103 16.16 -19.02 -10.20
C TYR A 103 17.15 -18.76 -9.06
N GLU A 104 17.63 -19.83 -8.45
CA GLU A 104 18.65 -19.75 -7.40
C GLU A 104 19.93 -19.11 -7.95
N GLY A 105 20.45 -18.09 -7.27
CA GLY A 105 21.61 -17.33 -7.73
C GLY A 105 21.31 -16.18 -8.69
N ASP A 106 20.04 -15.87 -8.98
CA ASP A 106 19.67 -14.67 -9.72
C ASP A 106 19.96 -13.41 -8.88
N THR A 107 20.96 -12.64 -9.30
CA THR A 107 21.40 -11.39 -8.67
C THR A 107 20.82 -10.14 -9.36
N SER A 108 19.81 -10.30 -10.22
CA SER A 108 19.19 -9.19 -10.92
C SER A 108 18.51 -8.23 -9.93
N ILE A 109 18.53 -6.93 -10.26
CA ILE A 109 17.93 -5.86 -9.46
C ILE A 109 16.73 -5.29 -10.22
N TYR A 110 15.64 -4.99 -9.51
CA TYR A 110 14.52 -4.26 -10.06
C TYR A 110 14.83 -2.76 -10.17
N GLU A 111 15.12 -2.29 -11.39
CA GLU A 111 15.64 -0.95 -11.67
C GLU A 111 14.60 0.17 -11.78
N GLU A 112 13.41 0.01 -11.21
CA GLU A 112 12.36 1.03 -11.29
C GLU A 112 12.67 2.23 -10.39
N GLU A 113 12.99 3.36 -11.01
CA GLU A 113 13.49 4.54 -10.33
C GLU A 113 12.47 5.18 -9.39
N ASN A 114 11.19 5.07 -9.74
CA ASN A 114 10.11 5.75 -9.03
C ASN A 114 9.50 4.91 -7.91
N LEU A 115 9.86 3.62 -7.82
CA LEU A 115 9.26 2.67 -6.87
C LEU A 115 9.24 3.26 -5.45
N LEU A 116 10.41 3.59 -4.93
CA LEU A 116 10.59 4.03 -3.54
C LEU A 116 10.45 5.54 -3.34
N ASN A 117 10.04 6.31 -4.35
CA ASN A 117 10.03 7.78 -4.25
C ASN A 117 9.21 8.31 -3.07
N ASN A 118 8.12 7.60 -2.73
CA ASN A 118 7.16 7.96 -1.68
C ASN A 118 7.27 7.11 -0.42
N ILE A 119 8.33 6.32 -0.27
CA ILE A 119 8.51 5.47 0.92
C ILE A 119 8.53 6.29 2.23
N TYR A 120 9.00 7.54 2.18
CA TYR A 120 9.04 8.46 3.32
C TYR A 120 7.69 8.64 4.04
N VAL A 121 6.56 8.37 3.38
CA VAL A 121 5.23 8.43 4.01
C VAL A 121 5.12 7.40 5.15
N ALA A 122 5.85 6.29 5.06
CA ALA A 122 5.90 5.26 6.09
C ALA A 122 6.47 5.76 7.42
N LYS A 123 7.15 6.92 7.47
CA LYS A 123 7.62 7.53 8.73
C LYS A 123 6.49 7.83 9.70
N ASN A 124 5.28 8.04 9.18
CA ASN A 124 4.10 8.34 9.97
C ASN A 124 3.36 7.07 10.42
N PHE A 125 3.90 5.88 10.16
CA PHE A 125 3.25 4.63 10.55
C PHE A 125 3.48 4.39 12.04
N LYS A 126 2.41 4.00 12.73
CA LYS A 126 2.40 3.97 14.19
C LYS A 126 3.37 2.93 14.77
N ASN A 127 3.52 1.80 14.08
CA ASN A 127 4.20 0.63 14.63
C ASN A 127 5.39 0.16 13.77
N LEU A 128 5.80 0.94 12.76
CA LEU A 128 6.83 0.55 11.81
C LEU A 128 8.18 0.39 12.53
N ASN A 129 8.73 -0.82 12.47
CA ASN A 129 10.03 -1.14 13.04
C ASN A 129 10.96 -1.84 12.06
N MET A 130 10.48 -2.28 10.90
CA MET A 130 11.30 -2.92 9.88
C MET A 130 10.93 -2.52 8.45
N ILE A 131 11.95 -2.25 7.64
CA ILE A 131 11.85 -2.16 6.18
C ILE A 131 12.90 -3.11 5.59
N SER A 132 12.46 -4.06 4.77
CA SER A 132 13.34 -4.94 4.01
C SER A 132 13.16 -4.67 2.52
N LEU A 133 14.26 -4.37 1.84
CA LEU A 133 14.35 -4.08 0.42
C LEU A 133 15.26 -5.15 -0.21
N TYR A 134 14.66 -6.11 -0.90
CA TYR A 134 15.38 -7.25 -1.48
C TYR A 134 15.43 -7.12 -3.01
N HIS A 135 16.63 -6.98 -3.55
CA HIS A 135 16.97 -6.85 -4.96
C HIS A 135 16.19 -5.73 -5.68
N VAL A 136 16.00 -4.60 -5.00
CA VAL A 136 15.36 -3.41 -5.57
C VAL A 136 16.35 -2.24 -5.62
N LYS A 137 16.32 -1.46 -6.69
CA LYS A 137 17.20 -0.30 -6.84
C LYS A 137 16.85 0.75 -5.78
N VAL A 138 17.83 1.10 -4.94
CA VAL A 138 17.69 2.09 -3.87
C VAL A 138 18.41 3.37 -4.25
N ASN A 139 17.66 4.40 -4.66
CA ASN A 139 18.19 5.68 -5.13
C ASN A 139 18.33 6.75 -4.04
N LYS A 140 18.00 6.44 -2.79
CA LYS A 140 18.00 7.39 -1.67
C LYS A 140 18.51 6.69 -0.42
N ASP A 141 19.11 7.44 0.50
CA ASP A 141 19.55 6.87 1.79
C ASP A 141 18.34 6.57 2.69
N ILE A 142 17.77 5.38 2.52
CA ILE A 142 16.60 4.93 3.29
C ILE A 142 16.95 4.79 4.77
N LYS A 143 18.18 4.39 5.11
CA LYS A 143 18.61 4.26 6.52
C LYS A 143 18.55 5.62 7.22
N VAL A 144 19.03 6.69 6.58
CA VAL A 144 18.93 8.06 7.12
C VAL A 144 17.47 8.54 7.20
N MET A 145 16.60 8.12 6.28
CA MET A 145 15.19 8.47 6.36
C MET A 145 14.47 7.87 7.56
N PHE A 146 14.90 6.70 8.04
CA PHE A 146 14.26 5.95 9.10
C PHE A 146 15.23 5.56 10.22
N PRO A 147 15.69 6.53 11.04
CA PRO A 147 16.75 6.29 12.03
C PRO A 147 16.36 5.33 13.17
N ASN A 148 15.07 5.07 13.38
CA ASN A 148 14.53 4.19 14.44
C ASN A 148 13.85 2.93 13.87
N VAL A 149 14.12 2.59 12.61
CA VAL A 149 13.56 1.42 11.93
C VAL A 149 14.73 0.58 11.46
N ASP A 150 14.64 -0.73 11.64
CA ASP A 150 15.62 -1.66 11.09
C ASP A 150 15.45 -1.71 9.56
N VAL A 151 16.41 -1.14 8.83
CA VAL A 151 16.40 -1.09 7.37
C VAL A 151 17.43 -2.07 6.80
N PHE A 152 16.92 -3.10 6.13
CA PHE A 152 17.70 -4.11 5.41
C PHE A 152 17.63 -3.82 3.91
N ILE A 153 18.79 -3.79 3.26
CA ILE A 153 18.92 -3.62 1.81
C ILE A 153 19.85 -4.74 1.37
N GLU A 154 19.33 -5.65 0.56
CA GLU A 154 20.04 -6.80 -0.01
C GLU A 154 19.93 -6.77 -1.53
#